data_AF-A0A3R7VDJ1-F1
#
_entry.id   AF-A0A3R7VDJ1-F1
#
_cell.length_a   1.000
_cell.length_b   1.000
_cell.length_c   1.000
_cell.angle_alpha   90.00
_cell.angle_beta   90.00
_cell.angle_gamma   90.00
#
_symmetry.space_group_name_H-M   'P 1'
#
loop_
_entity.id
_entity.type
_entity.pdbx_description
1 polymer ?
#
loop_
_entity_poly.entity_id
_entity_poly.type
_entity_poly.pdbx_seq_one_letter_code
_entity_poly.pdbx_strand_id
1 'polypeptide(L)'
;MLDLHVLGTASARPTSKRAVSGSVLSCPEGLVIVDPGEGFQDRFTAARRHLKTELGTPRLRSRRVAAVLLTHGHLDHTWGLLPWLQTSGLDGREEALIVAGPVDEYTFDHVCAHGFEGTPSEDLPASDLWRQMRVWRELGATEALLGYPIAWRLGDVSSGRWVEITDDGIVDVPSAWHPPGWSGHRLSPVPSRHSVPSCGWRMDGPSSALLVSGDTASPGLVDDAPGVDLLVHEATYLEEHADRAEGHLHSTAAGAARTALDLGVRSLALTHFSARLSDVGPSLAESMAVLGGQVPCVTLNDGDRLTVQSDGTVHHLKREDVGWDSRLLVEGRR
;
A
#
# COMPACT_ATOMS: atom_id res chain seq x y z
N MET A 1 14.06 -8.08 8.24
CA MET A 1 14.05 -8.01 6.75
C MET A 1 12.63 -7.76 6.27
N LEU A 2 12.45 -6.74 5.45
CA LEU A 2 11.22 -6.43 4.72
C LEU A 2 11.53 -6.47 3.22
N ASP A 3 10.58 -6.94 2.41
CA ASP A 3 10.70 -7.00 0.94
C ASP A 3 9.40 -6.49 0.32
N LEU A 4 9.49 -5.53 -0.58
CA LEU A 4 8.36 -4.96 -1.29
C LEU A 4 8.42 -5.38 -2.76
N HIS A 5 7.37 -6.06 -3.22
CA HIS A 5 7.15 -6.37 -4.61
C HIS A 5 6.20 -5.35 -5.22
N VAL A 6 6.68 -4.58 -6.19
CA VAL A 6 5.89 -3.54 -6.86
C VAL A 6 5.19 -4.17 -8.05
N LEU A 7 3.87 -4.21 -8.05
CA LEU A 7 3.08 -4.83 -9.11
C LEU A 7 2.36 -3.81 -9.99
N GLY A 8 2.41 -2.52 -9.65
CA GLY A 8 1.80 -1.45 -10.43
C GLY A 8 2.30 -0.09 -9.97
N THR A 9 2.47 0.84 -10.92
CA THR A 9 3.12 2.14 -10.71
C THR A 9 2.43 3.30 -11.43
N ALA A 10 1.25 3.10 -12.04
CA ALA A 10 0.48 4.14 -12.72
C ALA A 10 -0.56 4.77 -11.79
N SER A 11 -0.78 6.07 -11.98
CA SER A 11 -1.88 6.82 -11.37
C SER A 11 -3.16 6.77 -12.21
N ALA A 12 -4.31 6.58 -11.55
CA ALA A 12 -5.69 6.64 -12.05
C ALA A 12 -6.09 5.61 -13.10
N ARG A 13 -5.20 5.25 -14.03
CA ARG A 13 -5.48 4.32 -15.12
C ARG A 13 -4.20 3.62 -15.59
N PRO A 14 -4.31 2.38 -16.10
CA PRO A 14 -3.17 1.70 -16.67
C PRO A 14 -2.68 2.40 -17.96
N THR A 15 -1.42 2.15 -18.29
CA THR A 15 -0.79 2.53 -19.55
C THR A 15 -0.26 1.27 -20.24
N SER A 16 0.33 1.41 -21.43
CA SER A 16 0.99 0.29 -22.10
C SER A 16 2.21 -0.27 -21.34
N LYS A 17 2.73 0.45 -20.34
CA LYS A 17 3.94 0.07 -19.59
C LYS A 17 3.74 -0.08 -18.08
N ARG A 18 2.66 0.49 -17.53
CA ARG A 18 2.42 0.57 -16.08
C ARG A 18 0.97 0.24 -15.79
N ALA A 19 0.74 -0.70 -14.89
CA ALA A 19 -0.55 -0.97 -14.29
C ALA A 19 -0.81 -0.01 -13.13
N VAL A 20 -2.08 0.12 -12.74
CA VAL A 20 -2.49 0.87 -11.54
C VAL A 20 -1.94 0.24 -10.27
N SER A 21 -1.99 1.00 -9.17
CA SER A 21 -1.49 0.65 -7.84
C SER A 21 -1.70 -0.82 -7.45
N GLY A 22 -0.69 -1.36 -6.78
CA GLY A 22 -0.63 -2.77 -6.43
C GLY A 22 0.74 -3.15 -5.94
N SER A 23 0.85 -3.54 -4.68
CA SER A 23 2.12 -3.97 -4.09
C SER A 23 1.93 -5.11 -3.10
N VAL A 24 2.99 -5.89 -2.89
CA VAL A 24 3.03 -6.95 -1.87
C VAL A 24 4.24 -6.73 -0.97
N LEU A 25 3.98 -6.39 0.28
CA LEU A 25 4.96 -6.42 1.36
C LEU A 25 5.15 -7.86 1.85
N SER A 26 6.40 -8.23 2.11
CA SER A 26 6.81 -9.57 2.50
C SER A 26 7.77 -9.48 3.67
N CYS A 27 7.52 -10.34 4.66
CA CYS A 27 8.39 -10.53 5.81
C CYS A 27 8.50 -12.03 6.15
N PRO A 28 9.38 -12.41 7.09
CA PRO A 28 9.46 -13.79 7.55
C PRO A 28 8.14 -14.36 8.07
N GLU A 29 7.27 -13.54 8.68
CA GLU A 29 6.01 -13.99 9.29
C GLU A 29 4.87 -14.12 8.26
N GLY A 30 4.85 -13.32 7.19
CA GLY A 30 3.83 -13.43 6.15
C GLY A 30 3.93 -12.38 5.06
N LEU A 31 2.82 -12.19 4.33
CA LEU A 31 2.67 -11.22 3.26
C LEU A 31 1.53 -10.25 3.60
N VAL A 32 1.64 -9.03 3.09
CA VAL A 32 0.61 -8.00 3.16
C VAL A 32 0.45 -7.39 1.77
N ILE A 33 -0.77 -7.29 1.27
CA ILE A 33 -1.06 -6.58 0.03
C ILE A 33 -1.34 -5.12 0.37
N VAL A 34 -0.82 -4.19 -0.43
CA VAL A 34 -1.18 -2.76 -0.39
C VAL A 34 -1.79 -2.39 -1.73
N ASP A 35 -3.02 -1.86 -1.69
CA ASP A 35 -3.79 -1.35 -2.82
C ASP A 35 -3.91 -2.28 -4.04
N PRO A 36 -4.68 -3.38 -3.97
CA PRO A 36 -4.90 -4.24 -5.13
C PRO A 36 -5.82 -3.58 -6.17
N GLY A 37 -5.28 -2.65 -6.96
CA GLY A 37 -5.97 -2.00 -8.07
C GLY A 37 -6.36 -2.96 -9.20
N GLU A 38 -7.20 -2.51 -10.13
CA GLU A 38 -7.70 -3.31 -11.26
C GLU A 38 -6.62 -4.20 -11.90
N GLY A 39 -6.92 -5.49 -12.11
CA GLY A 39 -6.01 -6.47 -12.72
C GLY A 39 -4.96 -7.06 -11.75
N PHE A 40 -5.03 -6.75 -10.46
CA PHE A 40 -4.03 -7.18 -9.47
C PHE A 40 -3.78 -8.70 -9.46
N GLN A 41 -4.82 -9.53 -9.55
CA GLN A 41 -4.69 -10.99 -9.49
C GLN A 41 -3.79 -11.57 -10.61
N ASP A 42 -3.84 -10.98 -11.80
CA ASP A 42 -3.04 -11.41 -12.95
C ASP A 42 -1.57 -11.04 -12.71
N ARG A 43 -1.33 -9.82 -12.23
CA ARG A 43 0.02 -9.33 -11.89
C ARG A 43 0.63 -10.12 -10.73
N PHE A 44 -0.17 -10.42 -9.71
CA PHE A 44 0.24 -11.29 -8.60
C PHE A 44 0.61 -12.69 -9.11
N THR A 45 -0.19 -13.28 -10.00
CA THR A 45 0.09 -14.60 -10.60
C THR A 45 1.35 -14.58 -11.48
N ALA A 46 1.53 -13.53 -12.29
CA ALA A 46 2.72 -13.36 -13.11
C ALA A 46 3.99 -13.20 -12.25
N ALA A 47 3.93 -12.38 -11.19
CA ALA A 47 5.03 -12.19 -10.24
C ALA A 47 5.39 -13.51 -9.54
N ARG A 48 4.40 -14.29 -9.11
CA ARG A 48 4.58 -15.64 -8.56
C ARG A 48 5.31 -16.57 -9.50
N ARG A 49 4.91 -16.58 -10.77
CA ARG A 49 5.53 -17.43 -11.79
C ARG A 49 6.99 -17.02 -12.00
N HIS A 50 7.27 -15.73 -12.05
CA HIS A 50 8.65 -15.27 -12.24
C HIS A 50 9.53 -15.55 -11.02
N LEU A 51 9.05 -15.35 -9.79
CA LEU A 51 9.84 -15.71 -8.60
C LEU A 51 10.21 -17.20 -8.55
N LYS A 52 9.49 -18.09 -9.25
CA LYS A 52 9.89 -19.51 -9.35
C LYS A 52 11.12 -19.73 -10.23
N THR A 53 11.49 -18.81 -11.11
CA THR A 53 12.66 -18.96 -11.99
C THR A 53 13.96 -18.64 -11.26
N GLU A 54 13.89 -17.87 -10.16
CA GLU A 54 15.05 -17.47 -9.37
C GLU A 54 15.15 -18.25 -8.06
N LEU A 55 16.22 -19.04 -7.93
CA LEU A 55 16.53 -19.78 -6.71
C LEU A 55 16.70 -18.83 -5.51
N GLY A 56 16.12 -19.20 -4.37
CA GLY A 56 16.27 -18.44 -3.13
C GLY A 56 15.34 -17.23 -2.97
N THR A 57 14.51 -16.90 -3.96
CA THR A 57 13.55 -15.80 -3.81
C THR A 57 12.30 -16.21 -3.01
N PRO A 58 11.79 -15.35 -2.11
CA PRO A 58 10.56 -15.63 -1.38
C PRO A 58 9.38 -15.81 -2.33
N ARG A 59 8.60 -16.88 -2.14
CA ARG A 59 7.40 -17.11 -2.95
C ARG A 59 6.23 -16.28 -2.44
N LEU A 60 5.56 -15.57 -3.35
CA LEU A 60 4.24 -15.01 -3.09
C LEU A 60 3.22 -16.17 -3.09
N ARG A 61 2.65 -16.51 -1.94
CA ARG A 61 1.63 -17.55 -1.81
C ARG A 61 0.38 -16.90 -1.23
N SER A 62 -0.76 -17.06 -1.89
CA SER A 62 -2.03 -16.45 -1.49
C SER A 62 -2.35 -16.73 -0.01
N ARG A 63 -2.17 -17.98 0.45
CA ARG A 63 -2.32 -18.39 1.85
C ARG A 63 -1.41 -17.71 2.88
N ARG A 64 -0.28 -17.11 2.45
CA ARG A 64 0.61 -16.35 3.34
C ARG A 64 0.22 -14.88 3.47
N VAL A 65 -0.73 -14.41 2.66
CA VAL A 65 -1.23 -13.03 2.76
C VAL A 65 -2.10 -12.94 4.00
N ALA A 66 -1.61 -12.30 5.04
CA ALA A 66 -2.30 -12.16 6.31
C ALA A 66 -3.20 -10.92 6.35
N ALA A 67 -2.86 -9.90 5.55
CA ALA A 67 -3.65 -8.68 5.45
C ALA A 67 -3.67 -8.09 4.03
N VAL A 68 -4.76 -7.40 3.71
CA VAL A 68 -4.85 -6.41 2.63
C VAL A 68 -5.04 -5.04 3.27
N LEU A 69 -4.21 -4.08 2.89
CA LEU A 69 -4.25 -2.71 3.37
C LEU A 69 -4.63 -1.79 2.20
N LEU A 70 -5.74 -1.08 2.35
CA LEU A 70 -6.22 -0.08 1.40
C LEU A 70 -5.76 1.29 1.92
N THR A 71 -5.06 2.07 1.11
CA THR A 71 -4.64 3.43 1.46
C THR A 71 -5.81 4.39 1.42
N HIS A 72 -6.76 4.19 0.50
CA HIS A 72 -7.99 4.94 0.34
C HIS A 72 -8.93 4.23 -0.65
N GLY A 73 -10.10 4.81 -0.94
CA GLY A 73 -11.15 4.18 -1.76
C GLY A 73 -11.24 4.59 -3.22
N HIS A 74 -10.19 5.12 -3.87
CA HIS A 74 -10.22 5.23 -5.33
C HIS A 74 -10.05 3.86 -6.01
N LEU A 75 -10.73 3.67 -7.14
CA LEU A 75 -10.87 2.34 -7.76
C LEU A 75 -9.57 1.79 -8.36
N ASP A 76 -8.64 2.66 -8.73
CA ASP A 76 -7.31 2.27 -9.16
C ASP A 76 -6.44 1.70 -8.01
N HIS A 77 -6.92 1.77 -6.76
CA HIS A 77 -6.32 1.14 -5.58
C HIS A 77 -7.13 -0.07 -5.06
N THR A 78 -8.43 -0.14 -5.33
CA THR A 78 -9.32 -1.13 -4.67
C THR A 78 -9.94 -2.17 -5.61
N TRP A 79 -10.10 -1.86 -6.90
CA TRP A 79 -11.02 -2.63 -7.77
C TRP A 79 -10.55 -4.04 -8.13
N GLY A 80 -9.28 -4.37 -7.88
CA GLY A 80 -8.73 -5.71 -8.02
C GLY A 80 -8.91 -6.61 -6.80
N LEU A 81 -9.45 -6.10 -5.68
CA LEU A 81 -9.58 -6.86 -4.43
C LEU A 81 -10.54 -8.04 -4.55
N LEU A 82 -11.80 -7.80 -4.90
CA LEU A 82 -12.84 -8.84 -4.96
C LEU A 82 -12.43 -10.07 -5.79
N PRO A 83 -11.97 -9.93 -7.06
CA PRO A 83 -11.58 -11.10 -7.84
C PRO A 83 -10.37 -11.82 -7.23
N TRP A 84 -9.45 -11.09 -6.59
CA TRP A 84 -8.34 -11.71 -5.87
C TRP A 84 -8.80 -12.50 -4.63
N LEU A 85 -9.78 -11.98 -3.86
CA LEU A 85 -10.37 -12.69 -2.72
C LEU A 85 -10.97 -14.03 -3.15
N GLN A 86 -11.77 -14.02 -4.24
CA GLN A 86 -12.38 -15.22 -4.79
C GLN A 86 -11.34 -16.21 -5.30
N THR A 87 -10.34 -15.73 -6.05
CA THR A 87 -9.20 -16.55 -6.51
C THR A 87 -8.44 -17.16 -5.34
N SER A 88 -8.27 -16.43 -4.25
CA SER A 88 -7.59 -16.95 -3.06
C SER A 88 -8.38 -18.09 -2.39
N GLY A 89 -9.72 -18.05 -2.42
CA GLY A 89 -10.55 -19.16 -1.94
C GLY A 89 -10.44 -20.39 -2.83
N LEU A 90 -10.47 -20.20 -4.15
CA LEU A 90 -10.25 -21.27 -5.13
C LEU A 90 -8.85 -21.90 -5.05
N ASP A 91 -7.85 -21.13 -4.64
CA ASP A 91 -6.49 -21.59 -4.34
C ASP A 91 -6.41 -22.43 -3.04
N GLY A 92 -7.52 -22.65 -2.33
CA GLY A 92 -7.61 -23.46 -1.13
C GLY A 92 -7.07 -22.77 0.13
N ARG A 93 -7.26 -21.45 0.23
CA ARG A 93 -6.96 -20.71 1.47
C ARG A 93 -7.87 -21.21 2.60
N GLU A 94 -7.29 -21.39 3.78
CA GLU A 94 -8.01 -21.68 5.02
C GLU A 94 -7.70 -20.63 6.10
N GLU A 95 -6.58 -19.92 5.95
CA GLU A 95 -6.09 -18.93 6.91
C GLU A 95 -6.94 -17.66 6.91
N ALA A 96 -7.19 -17.09 8.08
CA ALA A 96 -7.94 -15.83 8.22
C ALA A 96 -7.26 -14.67 7.46
N LEU A 97 -8.06 -13.79 6.86
CA LEU A 97 -7.59 -12.58 6.17
C LEU A 97 -8.20 -11.33 6.81
N ILE A 98 -7.37 -10.32 7.05
CA ILE A 98 -7.84 -8.99 7.46
C ILE A 98 -7.77 -8.04 6.27
N VAL A 99 -8.86 -7.34 5.95
CA VAL A 99 -8.87 -6.23 4.99
C VAL A 99 -9.08 -4.93 5.74
N ALA A 100 -8.12 -4.01 5.71
CA ALA A 100 -8.14 -2.77 6.48
C ALA A 100 -8.10 -1.54 5.59
N GLY A 101 -8.81 -0.48 5.96
CA GLY A 101 -8.71 0.82 5.30
C GLY A 101 -9.38 1.98 6.04
N PRO A 102 -9.08 3.23 5.65
CA PRO A 102 -9.59 4.42 6.31
C PRO A 102 -11.03 4.77 5.92
N VAL A 103 -11.75 5.40 6.84
CA VAL A 103 -13.05 6.06 6.64
C VAL A 103 -13.04 7.43 7.32
N ASP A 104 -14.02 8.27 7.04
CA ASP A 104 -14.19 9.51 7.80
C ASP A 104 -14.85 9.26 9.17
N GLU A 105 -14.82 10.29 10.01
CA GLU A 105 -15.44 10.28 11.34
C GLU A 105 -16.93 9.92 11.29
N TYR A 106 -17.66 10.44 10.29
CA TYR A 106 -19.09 10.17 10.12
C TYR A 106 -19.37 8.68 9.89
N THR A 107 -18.70 8.08 8.91
CA THR A 107 -18.84 6.67 8.59
C THR A 107 -18.41 5.81 9.78
N PHE A 108 -17.31 6.17 10.46
CA PHE A 108 -16.85 5.45 11.64
C PHE A 108 -17.92 5.43 12.75
N ASP A 109 -18.42 6.60 13.14
CA ASP A 109 -19.44 6.72 14.19
C ASP A 109 -20.75 6.05 13.78
N HIS A 110 -21.12 6.12 12.50
CA HIS A 110 -22.30 5.45 11.96
C HIS A 110 -22.21 3.93 12.11
N VAL A 111 -21.08 3.33 11.69
CA VAL A 111 -20.85 1.88 11.77
C VAL A 111 -20.85 1.41 13.22
N CYS A 112 -20.27 2.18 14.15
CA CYS A 112 -20.28 1.86 15.57
C CYS A 112 -21.70 1.90 16.17
N ALA A 113 -22.51 2.89 15.78
CA ALA A 113 -23.85 3.08 16.34
C ALA A 113 -24.92 2.16 15.73
N HIS A 114 -24.82 1.85 14.44
CA HIS A 114 -25.86 1.15 13.68
C HIS A 114 -25.44 -0.24 13.16
N GLY A 115 -24.19 -0.62 13.38
CA GLY A 115 -23.62 -1.84 12.85
C GLY A 115 -23.19 -1.73 11.39
N PHE A 116 -22.47 -2.74 10.89
CA PHE A 116 -21.92 -2.76 9.53
C PHE A 116 -23.01 -2.84 8.46
N GLU A 117 -24.13 -3.48 8.77
CA GLU A 117 -25.32 -3.58 7.90
C GLU A 117 -26.27 -2.37 8.07
N GLY A 118 -25.85 -1.35 8.82
CA GLY A 118 -26.58 -0.10 8.97
C GLY A 118 -26.92 0.55 7.63
N THR A 119 -28.06 1.23 7.57
CA THR A 119 -28.48 1.93 6.34
C THR A 119 -27.63 3.20 6.17
N PRO A 120 -26.88 3.33 5.05
CA PRO A 120 -25.99 4.47 4.84
C PRO A 120 -26.79 5.75 4.59
N SER A 121 -26.17 6.91 4.76
CA SER A 121 -26.73 8.16 4.24
C SER A 121 -26.82 8.11 2.71
N GLU A 122 -27.78 8.85 2.15
CA GLU A 122 -27.93 8.99 0.69
C GLU A 122 -26.70 9.65 0.05
N ASP A 123 -25.97 10.48 0.80
CA ASP A 123 -24.80 11.22 0.36
C ASP A 123 -23.47 10.47 0.57
N LEU A 124 -23.49 9.20 0.98
CA LEU A 124 -22.27 8.42 1.21
C LEU A 124 -21.41 8.33 -0.07
N PRO A 125 -20.16 8.85 -0.08
CA PRO A 125 -19.33 8.88 -1.27
C PRO A 125 -19.10 7.50 -1.89
N ALA A 126 -18.93 7.43 -3.22
CA ALA A 126 -18.59 6.18 -3.90
C ALA A 126 -17.21 5.64 -3.51
N SER A 127 -16.31 6.54 -3.13
CA SER A 127 -14.97 6.24 -2.63
C SER A 127 -14.93 5.89 -1.14
N ASP A 128 -16.06 5.90 -0.43
CA ASP A 128 -16.10 5.45 0.96
C ASP A 128 -15.80 3.95 1.04
N LEU A 129 -14.83 3.55 1.87
CA LEU A 129 -14.42 2.15 1.96
C LEU A 129 -15.45 1.27 2.65
N TRP A 130 -16.24 1.76 3.61
CA TRP A 130 -17.34 0.99 4.16
C TRP A 130 -18.38 0.66 3.09
N ARG A 131 -18.71 1.63 2.22
CA ARG A 131 -19.58 1.40 1.06
C ARG A 131 -19.03 0.30 0.15
N GLN A 132 -17.75 0.35 -0.21
CA GLN A 132 -17.14 -0.65 -1.09
C GLN A 132 -17.10 -2.03 -0.45
N MET A 133 -16.75 -2.12 0.83
CA MET A 133 -16.76 -3.38 1.57
C MET A 133 -18.15 -4.02 1.63
N ARG A 134 -19.21 -3.22 1.81
CA ARG A 134 -20.59 -3.71 1.71
C ARG A 134 -20.91 -4.27 0.34
N VAL A 135 -20.58 -3.55 -0.73
CA VAL A 135 -20.76 -4.03 -2.11
C VAL A 135 -19.98 -5.34 -2.35
N TRP A 136 -18.74 -5.45 -1.86
CA TRP A 136 -17.97 -6.69 -2.01
C TRP A 136 -18.60 -7.85 -1.24
N ARG A 137 -19.13 -7.64 -0.03
CA ARG A 137 -19.86 -8.68 0.72
C ARG A 137 -21.12 -9.12 -0.03
N GLU A 138 -21.90 -8.19 -0.57
CA GLU A 138 -23.06 -8.48 -1.43
C GLU A 138 -22.67 -9.30 -2.67
N LEU A 139 -21.51 -9.04 -3.25
CA LEU A 139 -20.94 -9.79 -4.37
C LEU A 139 -20.20 -11.08 -3.97
N GLY A 140 -20.27 -11.46 -2.69
CA GLY A 140 -19.81 -12.76 -2.21
C GLY A 140 -18.47 -12.76 -1.46
N ALA A 141 -17.93 -11.61 -1.05
CA ALA A 141 -16.78 -11.54 -0.15
C ALA A 141 -17.18 -11.80 1.32
N THR A 142 -17.81 -12.94 1.58
CA THR A 142 -18.20 -13.41 2.93
C THR A 142 -17.50 -14.72 3.24
N GLU A 143 -17.29 -15.06 4.51
CA GLU A 143 -16.65 -16.33 4.90
C GLU A 143 -17.35 -17.54 4.27
N ALA A 144 -18.69 -17.55 4.29
CA ALA A 144 -19.50 -18.62 3.73
C ALA A 144 -19.26 -18.85 2.22
N LEU A 145 -19.02 -17.79 1.44
CA LEU A 145 -18.84 -17.89 -0.01
C LEU A 145 -17.37 -17.97 -0.43
N LEU A 146 -16.46 -17.37 0.34
CA LEU A 146 -15.02 -17.41 0.10
C LEU A 146 -14.39 -18.73 0.56
N GLY A 147 -14.98 -19.38 1.57
CA GLY A 147 -14.47 -20.63 2.16
C GLY A 147 -13.32 -20.43 3.17
N TYR A 148 -13.08 -19.20 3.61
CA TYR A 148 -12.08 -18.88 4.65
C TYR A 148 -12.50 -17.65 5.47
N PRO A 149 -12.03 -17.50 6.72
CA PRO A 149 -12.40 -16.37 7.57
C PRO A 149 -11.88 -15.05 7.01
N ILE A 150 -12.75 -14.04 6.98
CA ILE A 150 -12.41 -12.67 6.57
C ILE A 150 -12.91 -11.67 7.62
N ALA A 151 -12.04 -10.75 8.01
CA ALA A 151 -12.35 -9.65 8.92
C ALA A 151 -12.13 -8.31 8.21
N TRP A 152 -13.05 -7.38 8.40
CA TRP A 152 -12.98 -6.04 7.81
C TRP A 152 -12.60 -5.03 8.88
N ARG A 153 -11.55 -4.24 8.66
CA ARG A 153 -11.14 -3.17 9.57
C ARG A 153 -11.38 -1.80 8.95
N LEU A 154 -12.08 -0.96 9.69
CA LEU A 154 -12.36 0.42 9.33
C LEU A 154 -11.80 1.34 10.40
N GLY A 155 -11.17 2.44 10.00
CA GLY A 155 -10.59 3.39 10.95
C GLY A 155 -10.74 4.84 10.53
N ASP A 156 -11.14 5.67 11.49
CA ASP A 156 -10.92 7.10 11.41
C ASP A 156 -9.47 7.37 11.84
N VAL A 157 -8.62 7.57 10.84
CA VAL A 157 -7.17 7.70 11.03
C VAL A 157 -6.83 8.93 11.87
N SER A 158 -7.62 10.00 11.75
CA SER A 158 -7.36 11.27 12.43
C SER A 158 -7.54 11.19 13.94
N SER A 159 -8.52 10.39 14.40
CA SER A 159 -8.74 10.13 15.83
C SER A 159 -8.00 8.90 16.35
N GLY A 160 -7.41 8.10 15.45
CA GLY A 160 -6.76 6.83 15.79
C GLY A 160 -7.73 5.73 16.21
N ARG A 161 -9.05 5.91 16.01
CA ARG A 161 -10.09 4.92 16.35
C ARG A 161 -10.25 3.92 15.22
N TRP A 162 -10.27 2.63 15.56
CA TRP A 162 -10.41 1.53 14.62
C TRP A 162 -11.36 0.48 15.17
N VAL A 163 -12.14 -0.12 14.27
CA VAL A 163 -12.99 -1.27 14.57
C VAL A 163 -12.67 -2.42 13.63
N GLU A 164 -12.81 -3.65 14.13
CA GLU A 164 -12.82 -4.88 13.35
C GLU A 164 -14.24 -5.43 13.31
N ILE A 165 -14.70 -5.75 12.11
CA ILE A 165 -16.00 -6.34 11.82
C ILE A 165 -15.79 -7.77 11.36
N THR A 166 -16.42 -8.70 12.08
CA THR A 166 -16.56 -10.11 11.72
C THR A 166 -18.03 -10.49 11.70
N ASP A 167 -18.34 -11.74 11.36
CA ASP A 167 -19.71 -12.25 11.46
C ASP A 167 -20.20 -12.33 12.93
N ASP A 168 -19.30 -12.28 13.92
CA ASP A 168 -19.62 -12.27 15.35
C ASP A 168 -19.93 -10.86 15.91
N GLY A 169 -19.64 -9.80 15.15
CA GLY A 169 -19.94 -8.42 15.53
C GLY A 169 -18.81 -7.44 15.24
N ILE A 170 -18.87 -6.29 15.93
CA ILE A 170 -17.92 -5.19 15.79
C ILE A 170 -17.17 -5.01 17.11
N VAL A 171 -15.86 -4.94 17.05
CA VAL A 171 -14.99 -4.77 18.23
C VAL A 171 -13.99 -3.64 18.00
N ASP A 172 -13.74 -2.85 19.05
CA ASP A 172 -12.68 -1.84 19.04
C ASP A 172 -11.31 -2.53 18.96
N VAL A 173 -10.44 -2.02 18.08
CA VAL A 173 -9.09 -2.53 17.89
C VAL A 173 -8.08 -1.38 17.85
N PRO A 174 -6.80 -1.62 18.20
CA PRO A 174 -5.78 -0.59 18.08
C PRO A 174 -5.47 -0.26 16.61
N SER A 175 -5.16 1.01 16.34
CA SER A 175 -4.70 1.47 15.02
C SER A 175 -3.41 0.79 14.56
N ALA A 176 -2.49 0.55 15.50
CA ALA A 176 -1.25 -0.17 15.26
C ALA A 176 -1.36 -1.63 15.74
N TRP A 177 -1.27 -2.58 14.82
CA TRP A 177 -1.59 -3.99 15.07
C TRP A 177 -0.66 -4.93 14.32
N HIS A 178 -0.78 -6.23 14.58
CA HIS A 178 -0.12 -7.26 13.78
C HIS A 178 -1.13 -8.36 13.46
N PRO A 179 -1.06 -9.00 12.29
CA PRO A 179 -1.90 -10.15 12.00
C PRO A 179 -1.76 -11.27 13.05
N PRO A 180 -2.78 -12.14 13.19
CA PRO A 180 -2.69 -13.31 14.06
C PRO A 180 -1.45 -14.17 13.77
N GLY A 181 -0.74 -14.57 14.82
CA GLY A 181 0.48 -15.36 14.72
C GLY A 181 1.75 -14.57 14.40
N TRP A 182 1.65 -13.25 14.16
CA TRP A 182 2.81 -12.37 14.05
C TRP A 182 3.20 -11.85 15.43
N SER A 183 4.48 -11.53 15.59
CA SER A 183 5.07 -11.08 16.86
C SER A 183 6.18 -10.05 16.65
N GLY A 184 6.89 -10.13 15.52
CA GLY A 184 8.02 -9.27 15.21
C GLY A 184 7.71 -8.11 14.26
N HIS A 185 6.55 -8.14 13.59
CA HIS A 185 6.17 -7.11 12.61
C HIS A 185 4.83 -6.48 12.94
N ARG A 186 4.76 -5.15 12.79
CA ARG A 186 3.59 -4.33 13.11
C ARG A 186 3.20 -3.48 11.91
N LEU A 187 1.91 -3.34 11.71
CA LEU A 187 1.27 -2.51 10.70
C LEU A 187 0.66 -1.29 11.41
N SER A 188 0.87 -0.10 10.87
CA SER A 188 0.25 1.12 11.39
C SER A 188 -0.12 2.07 10.25
N PRO A 189 -1.29 2.72 10.32
CA PRO A 189 -1.64 3.79 9.40
C PRO A 189 -0.84 5.05 9.76
N VAL A 190 -0.48 5.83 8.76
CA VAL A 190 0.10 7.18 8.89
C VAL A 190 -0.84 8.15 8.19
N PRO A 191 -1.35 9.20 8.86
CA PRO A 191 -2.26 10.14 8.23
C PRO A 191 -1.69 10.72 6.94
N SER A 192 -2.53 10.81 5.90
CA SER A 192 -2.16 11.44 4.63
C SER A 192 -3.23 12.47 4.22
N ARG A 193 -2.92 13.28 3.19
CA ARG A 193 -3.81 14.34 2.73
C ARG A 193 -4.28 14.09 1.31
N HIS A 194 -5.50 13.60 1.15
CA HIS A 194 -6.09 13.35 -0.16
C HIS A 194 -7.57 13.78 -0.24
N SER A 195 -8.21 13.62 -1.40
CA SER A 195 -9.61 14.06 -1.63
C SER A 195 -10.67 13.20 -0.95
N VAL A 196 -10.27 12.06 -0.39
CA VAL A 196 -11.11 11.10 0.32
C VAL A 196 -10.34 10.65 1.57
N PRO A 197 -10.99 10.01 2.57
CA PRO A 197 -10.28 9.45 3.72
C PRO A 197 -9.11 8.58 3.27
N SER A 198 -7.91 8.89 3.77
CA SER A 198 -6.67 8.30 3.26
C SER A 198 -5.61 8.14 4.34
N CYS A 199 -4.74 7.16 4.16
CA CYS A 199 -3.52 6.99 4.95
C CYS A 199 -2.41 6.32 4.16
N GLY A 200 -1.16 6.58 4.56
CA GLY A 200 -0.04 5.70 4.27
C GLY A 200 -0.02 4.49 5.20
N TRP A 201 0.65 3.42 4.78
CA TRP A 201 0.84 2.21 5.59
C TRP A 201 2.31 1.99 5.92
N ARG A 202 2.61 1.98 7.22
CA ARG A 202 3.92 1.66 7.79
C ARG A 202 3.95 0.19 8.22
N MET A 203 5.01 -0.51 7.83
CA MET A 203 5.36 -1.83 8.38
C MET A 203 6.67 -1.72 9.13
N ASP A 204 6.61 -1.91 10.45
CA ASP A 204 7.78 -2.07 11.31
C ASP A 204 8.14 -3.55 11.42
N GLY A 205 9.42 -3.85 11.37
CA GLY A 205 10.02 -5.09 11.84
C GLY A 205 10.93 -4.82 13.05
N PRO A 206 11.66 -5.83 13.55
CA PRO A 206 12.47 -5.68 14.76
C PRO A 206 13.56 -4.60 14.70
N SER A 207 14.07 -4.31 13.50
CA SER A 207 15.18 -3.37 13.27
C SER A 207 15.08 -2.63 11.94
N SER A 208 13.91 -2.67 11.30
CA SER A 208 13.68 -2.15 9.95
C SER A 208 12.28 -1.59 9.81
N ALA A 209 12.09 -0.48 9.11
CA ALA A 209 10.76 0.08 8.85
C ALA A 209 10.60 0.53 7.39
N LEU A 210 9.42 0.26 6.81
CA LEU A 210 9.05 0.67 5.45
C LEU A 210 7.70 1.37 5.49
N LEU A 211 7.56 2.48 4.75
CA LEU A 211 6.32 3.26 4.66
C LEU A 211 5.90 3.41 3.19
N VAL A 212 4.64 3.06 2.88
CA VAL A 212 4.01 3.30 1.57
C VAL A 212 3.00 4.43 1.72
N SER A 213 3.11 5.50 0.95
CA SER A 213 2.33 6.73 1.17
C SER A 213 0.83 6.62 0.84
N GLY A 214 0.47 5.78 -0.13
CA GLY A 214 -0.78 5.99 -0.88
C GLY A 214 -0.76 7.30 -1.64
N ASP A 215 -1.94 7.79 -2.03
CA ASP A 215 -2.09 9.10 -2.66
C ASP A 215 -2.11 10.19 -1.60
N THR A 216 -1.36 11.26 -1.85
CA THR A 216 -1.27 12.39 -0.93
C THR A 216 -0.67 13.66 -1.55
N ALA A 217 -1.20 14.81 -1.15
CA ALA A 217 -0.72 16.14 -1.48
C ALA A 217 0.47 16.57 -0.62
N SER A 218 1.48 17.23 -1.19
CA SER A 218 2.63 17.73 -0.41
C SER A 218 2.25 18.93 0.50
N PRO A 219 2.69 18.98 1.80
CA PRO A 219 3.40 17.94 2.54
C PRO A 219 2.51 16.71 2.80
N GLY A 220 3.03 15.53 2.41
CA GLY A 220 2.23 14.32 2.15
C GLY A 220 1.74 13.57 3.38
N LEU A 221 2.67 13.20 4.26
CA LEU A 221 2.39 12.32 5.41
C LEU A 221 2.48 13.16 6.67
N VAL A 222 1.38 13.21 7.41
CA VAL A 222 1.19 14.12 8.54
C VAL A 222 1.32 13.31 9.82
N ASP A 223 2.56 13.04 10.22
CA ASP A 223 2.97 12.61 11.57
C ASP A 223 4.46 12.33 11.59
N ASP A 224 5.06 12.43 12.78
CA ASP A 224 6.43 11.96 13.00
C ASP A 224 6.48 10.44 12.76
N ALA A 225 7.10 10.03 11.65
CA ALA A 225 7.38 8.62 11.34
C ALA A 225 8.89 8.33 11.45
N PRO A 226 9.50 8.44 12.65
CA PRO A 226 10.95 8.29 12.80
C PRO A 226 11.39 6.86 12.47
N GLY A 227 12.62 6.75 11.96
CA GLY A 227 13.28 5.47 11.74
C GLY A 227 12.86 4.71 10.48
N VAL A 228 12.14 5.34 9.54
CA VAL A 228 11.80 4.73 8.25
C VAL A 228 13.06 4.54 7.40
N ASP A 229 13.39 3.30 7.09
CA ASP A 229 14.51 2.94 6.21
C ASP A 229 14.20 3.24 4.75
N LEU A 230 12.95 3.03 4.37
CA LEU A 230 12.48 3.16 3.00
C LEU A 230 11.08 3.77 2.97
N LEU A 231 10.98 4.92 2.31
CA LEU A 231 9.71 5.54 1.95
C LEU A 231 9.41 5.25 0.48
N VAL A 232 8.23 4.71 0.21
CA VAL A 232 7.66 4.57 -1.13
C VAL A 232 6.57 5.62 -1.26
N HIS A 233 6.84 6.65 -2.07
CA HIS A 233 5.99 7.82 -2.16
C HIS A 233 5.43 8.00 -3.57
N GLU A 234 4.17 8.43 -3.66
CA GLU A 234 3.60 8.87 -4.92
C GLU A 234 4.34 10.08 -5.49
N ALA A 235 4.52 10.10 -6.81
CA ALA A 235 5.13 11.20 -7.54
C ALA A 235 4.33 11.41 -8.84
N THR A 236 3.04 11.64 -8.67
CA THR A 236 2.08 11.69 -9.79
C THR A 236 2.47 12.74 -10.82
N TYR A 237 2.99 13.89 -10.36
CA TYR A 237 3.32 15.04 -11.19
C TYR A 237 4.81 15.43 -11.09
N LEU A 238 5.25 16.27 -12.03
CA LEU A 238 6.49 17.04 -11.93
C LEU A 238 6.17 18.44 -11.38
N GLU A 239 7.18 19.17 -10.91
CA GLU A 239 7.04 20.51 -10.33
C GLU A 239 6.47 21.52 -11.33
N GLU A 240 6.70 21.33 -12.63
CA GLU A 240 6.05 22.12 -13.70
C GLU A 240 4.51 21.99 -13.74
N HIS A 241 3.96 21.02 -13.03
CA HIS A 241 2.52 20.75 -12.88
C HIS A 241 2.09 20.78 -11.41
N ALA A 242 2.77 21.55 -10.57
CA ALA A 242 2.46 21.67 -9.14
C ALA A 242 1.02 22.18 -8.89
N ASP A 243 0.50 23.06 -9.75
CA ASP A 243 -0.89 23.53 -9.72
C ASP A 243 -1.90 22.38 -9.86
N ARG A 244 -1.61 21.43 -10.76
CA ARG A 244 -2.43 20.24 -10.97
C ARG A 244 -2.26 19.22 -9.86
N ALA A 245 -1.05 19.10 -9.30
CA ALA A 245 -0.80 18.26 -8.13
C ALA A 245 -1.64 18.76 -6.95
N GLU A 246 -1.60 20.05 -6.65
CA GLU A 246 -2.39 20.66 -5.58
C GLU A 246 -3.90 20.53 -5.84
N GLY A 247 -4.36 20.83 -7.07
CA GLY A 247 -5.78 20.76 -7.42
C GLY A 247 -6.40 19.36 -7.37
N HIS A 248 -5.59 18.31 -7.52
CA HIS A 248 -6.03 16.91 -7.38
C HIS A 248 -5.55 16.24 -6.09
N LEU A 249 -4.95 17.01 -5.17
CA LEU A 249 -4.39 16.52 -3.90
C LEU A 249 -3.40 15.36 -4.06
N HIS A 250 -2.46 15.53 -5.00
CA HIS A 250 -1.33 14.65 -5.26
C HIS A 250 0.01 15.36 -5.03
N SER A 251 1.10 14.60 -5.10
CA SER A 251 2.46 15.13 -4.95
C SER A 251 3.17 15.28 -6.30
N THR A 252 4.02 16.29 -6.37
CA THR A 252 5.10 16.36 -7.36
C THR A 252 6.27 15.48 -6.92
N ALA A 253 7.18 15.14 -7.82
CA ALA A 253 8.40 14.41 -7.45
C ALA A 253 9.27 15.22 -6.46
N ALA A 254 9.39 16.54 -6.66
CA ALA A 254 9.98 17.44 -5.69
C ALA A 254 9.22 17.44 -4.34
N GLY A 255 7.89 17.37 -4.37
CA GLY A 255 7.05 17.25 -3.18
C GLY A 255 7.32 15.97 -2.39
N ALA A 256 7.44 14.84 -3.07
CA ALA A 256 7.81 13.56 -2.48
C ALA A 256 9.21 13.61 -1.83
N ALA A 257 10.18 14.25 -2.50
CA ALA A 257 11.51 14.48 -1.96
C ALA A 257 11.51 15.37 -0.70
N ARG A 258 10.70 16.44 -0.67
CA ARG A 258 10.51 17.28 0.53
C ARG A 258 9.94 16.46 1.70
N THR A 259 8.88 15.68 1.45
CA THR A 259 8.33 14.76 2.47
C THR A 259 9.39 13.79 3.01
N ALA A 260 10.25 13.25 2.14
CA ALA A 260 11.32 12.35 2.56
C ALA A 260 12.35 13.02 3.49
N LEU A 261 12.71 14.27 3.21
CA LEU A 261 13.60 15.07 4.07
C LEU A 261 12.94 15.39 5.41
N ASP A 262 11.68 15.82 5.38
CA ASP A 262 10.92 16.19 6.58
C ASP A 262 10.74 15.00 7.53
N LEU A 263 10.52 13.80 6.98
CA LEU A 263 10.42 12.56 7.75
C LEU A 263 11.78 11.97 8.17
N GLY A 264 12.90 12.49 7.65
CA GLY A 264 14.24 11.98 7.94
C GLY A 264 14.46 10.52 7.51
N VAL A 265 13.87 10.11 6.38
CA VAL A 265 13.96 8.71 5.90
C VAL A 265 15.34 8.41 5.33
N ARG A 266 15.73 7.12 5.35
CA ARG A 266 17.07 6.72 4.84
C ARG A 266 17.12 6.52 3.33
N SER A 267 15.99 6.26 2.69
CA SER A 267 15.88 6.14 1.22
C SER A 267 14.47 6.43 0.73
N LEU A 268 14.38 6.87 -0.53
CA LEU A 268 13.13 7.22 -1.22
C LEU A 268 12.97 6.39 -2.50
N ALA A 269 11.78 5.85 -2.72
CA ALA A 269 11.38 5.23 -3.97
C ALA A 269 10.10 5.89 -4.49
N LEU A 270 10.11 6.34 -5.74
CA LEU A 270 9.01 7.04 -6.38
C LEU A 270 8.11 6.06 -7.14
N THR A 271 6.80 6.23 -7.03
CA THR A 271 5.78 5.43 -7.74
C THR A 271 4.57 6.29 -8.13
N HIS A 272 3.51 5.65 -8.64
CA HIS A 272 2.21 6.25 -8.92
C HIS A 272 2.27 7.42 -9.91
N PHE A 273 2.91 7.18 -11.06
CA PHE A 273 3.17 8.21 -12.06
C PHE A 273 1.94 8.49 -12.92
N SER A 274 1.71 9.77 -13.25
CA SER A 274 0.70 10.13 -14.24
C SER A 274 0.98 9.46 -15.58
N ALA A 275 -0.08 9.00 -16.26
CA ALA A 275 -0.02 8.45 -17.61
C ALA A 275 0.59 9.41 -18.67
N ARG A 276 0.77 10.70 -18.32
CA ARG A 276 1.43 11.71 -19.17
C ARG A 276 2.95 11.57 -19.19
N LEU A 277 3.54 10.97 -18.16
CA LEU A 277 4.97 10.72 -18.09
C LEU A 277 5.28 9.47 -18.94
N SER A 278 5.91 9.65 -20.09
CA SER A 278 6.38 8.56 -20.96
C SER A 278 7.58 7.82 -20.37
N ASP A 279 8.36 8.54 -19.57
CA ASP A 279 9.53 8.10 -18.84
C ASP A 279 9.57 8.81 -17.48
N VAL A 280 10.27 8.20 -16.51
CA VAL A 280 10.31 8.66 -15.12
C VAL A 280 11.66 9.30 -14.76
N GLY A 281 12.53 9.50 -15.76
CA GLY A 281 13.82 10.17 -15.58
C GLY A 281 13.68 11.58 -15.00
N PRO A 282 12.74 12.41 -15.51
CA PRO A 282 12.45 13.73 -14.95
C PRO A 282 12.07 13.68 -13.46
N SER A 283 11.21 12.74 -13.05
CA SER A 283 10.81 12.58 -11.65
C SER A 283 12.01 12.27 -10.75
N LEU A 284 12.91 11.40 -11.21
CA LEU A 284 14.15 11.10 -10.49
C LEU A 284 15.07 12.33 -10.39
N ALA A 285 15.29 13.03 -11.51
CA ALA A 285 16.16 14.20 -11.56
C ALA A 285 15.67 15.33 -10.65
N GLU A 286 14.36 15.59 -10.67
CA GLU A 286 13.70 16.59 -9.83
C GLU A 286 13.84 16.23 -8.34
N SER A 287 13.55 14.98 -7.98
CA SER A 287 13.68 14.52 -6.58
C SER A 287 15.13 14.61 -6.10
N MET A 288 16.10 14.16 -6.92
CA MET A 288 17.52 14.24 -6.57
C MET A 288 18.01 15.67 -6.39
N ALA A 289 17.49 16.64 -7.16
CA ALA A 289 17.82 18.04 -7.01
C ALA A 289 17.39 18.59 -5.64
N VAL A 290 16.20 18.19 -5.16
CA VAL A 290 15.70 18.57 -3.83
C VAL A 290 16.47 17.87 -2.71
N LEU A 291 16.76 16.57 -2.86
CA LEU A 291 17.42 15.77 -1.84
C LEU A 291 18.90 16.16 -1.61
N GLY A 292 19.55 16.80 -2.58
CA GLY A 292 20.91 17.31 -2.43
C GLY A 292 21.94 16.22 -2.09
N GLY A 293 21.69 14.96 -2.45
CA GLY A 293 22.53 13.80 -2.13
C GLY A 293 22.40 13.28 -0.69
N GLN A 294 21.50 13.83 0.13
CA GLN A 294 21.32 13.41 1.53
C GLN A 294 20.60 12.06 1.64
N VAL A 295 19.63 11.82 0.75
CA VAL A 295 18.81 10.61 0.71
C VAL A 295 18.95 9.96 -0.67
N PRO A 296 19.35 8.68 -0.76
CA PRO A 296 19.30 7.93 -2.00
C PRO A 296 17.87 7.82 -2.54
N CYS A 297 17.69 8.04 -3.85
CA CYS A 297 16.38 8.02 -4.51
C CYS A 297 16.39 7.11 -5.74
N VAL A 298 15.28 6.39 -5.97
CA VAL A 298 15.02 5.61 -7.18
C VAL A 298 13.59 5.80 -7.68
N THR A 299 13.34 5.45 -8.94
CA THR A 299 12.00 5.34 -9.51
C THR A 299 11.66 3.88 -9.73
N LEU A 300 10.41 3.50 -9.47
CA LEU A 300 9.95 2.13 -9.59
C LEU A 300 9.30 1.84 -10.93
N ASN A 301 9.42 0.59 -11.37
CA ASN A 301 8.65 0.00 -12.47
C ASN A 301 7.84 -1.19 -11.95
N ASP A 302 6.81 -1.56 -12.71
CA ASP A 302 6.09 -2.80 -12.46
C ASP A 302 7.05 -4.00 -12.51
N GLY A 303 7.03 -4.81 -11.45
CA GLY A 303 7.90 -5.98 -11.26
C GLY A 303 9.17 -5.71 -10.46
N ASP A 304 9.50 -4.45 -10.16
CA ASP A 304 10.64 -4.10 -9.30
C ASP A 304 10.43 -4.63 -7.88
N ARG A 305 11.55 -4.80 -7.16
CA ARG A 305 11.57 -5.14 -5.74
C ARG A 305 12.46 -4.19 -4.95
N LEU A 306 12.08 -3.95 -3.70
CA LEU A 306 12.92 -3.23 -2.73
C LEU A 306 13.09 -4.11 -1.49
N THR A 307 14.32 -4.31 -1.05
CA THR A 307 14.59 -5.06 0.19
C THR A 307 15.22 -4.16 1.24
N VAL A 308 14.72 -4.25 2.47
CA VAL A 308 15.30 -3.65 3.67
C VAL A 308 15.78 -4.77 4.57
N GLN A 309 17.08 -4.94 4.68
CA GLN A 309 17.72 -5.97 5.49
C GLN A 309 17.68 -5.62 6.98
N SER A 310 17.93 -6.60 7.85
CA SER A 310 17.85 -6.41 9.31
C SER A 310 18.94 -5.50 9.87
N ASP A 311 20.06 -5.36 9.17
CA ASP A 311 21.09 -4.36 9.45
C ASP A 311 20.72 -2.96 8.91
N GLY A 312 19.58 -2.83 8.21
CA GLY A 312 19.15 -1.60 7.56
C GLY A 312 19.75 -1.39 6.18
N THR A 313 20.45 -2.36 5.59
CA THR A 313 20.88 -2.28 4.19
C THR A 313 19.65 -2.25 3.27
N VAL A 314 19.62 -1.34 2.29
CA VAL A 314 18.51 -1.22 1.33
C VAL A 314 18.99 -1.51 -0.09
N HIS A 315 18.32 -2.41 -0.80
CA HIS A 315 18.56 -2.71 -2.21
C HIS A 315 17.35 -2.41 -3.06
N HIS A 316 17.58 -1.84 -4.25
CA HIS A 316 16.64 -1.84 -5.37
C HIS A 316 17.01 -2.95 -6.34
N LEU A 317 16.08 -3.85 -6.53
CA LEU A 317 16.13 -4.95 -7.47
C LEU A 317 15.25 -4.56 -8.66
N LYS A 318 15.87 -4.04 -9.72
CA LYS A 318 15.17 -3.61 -10.93
C LYS A 318 14.82 -4.82 -11.78
N ARG A 319 13.59 -4.88 -12.26
CA ARG A 319 13.09 -6.03 -13.01
C ARG A 319 13.76 -6.17 -14.38
N GLU A 320 14.22 -7.38 -14.67
CA GLU A 320 14.73 -7.81 -15.98
C GLU A 320 13.87 -8.93 -16.57
N ASP A 321 14.17 -9.37 -17.81
CA ASP A 321 13.48 -10.51 -18.43
C ASP A 321 13.55 -11.78 -17.55
N VAL A 322 14.72 -11.99 -16.94
CA VAL A 322 15.03 -13.06 -16.00
C VAL A 322 15.69 -12.44 -14.77
N GLY A 323 15.07 -12.59 -13.60
CA GLY A 323 15.57 -12.08 -12.34
C GLY A 323 15.53 -10.56 -12.21
N TRP A 324 16.53 -10.03 -11.49
CA TRP A 324 16.63 -8.62 -11.17
C TRP A 324 18.08 -8.14 -11.22
N ASP A 325 18.29 -6.93 -11.73
CA ASP A 325 19.53 -6.18 -11.54
C ASP A 325 19.53 -5.55 -10.15
N SER A 326 20.57 -5.81 -9.34
CA SER A 326 20.63 -5.42 -7.94
C SER A 326 21.50 -4.19 -7.74
N ARG A 327 20.90 -3.13 -7.18
CA ARG A 327 21.56 -1.89 -6.82
C ARG A 327 21.46 -1.65 -5.32
N LEU A 328 22.62 -1.48 -4.67
CA LEU A 328 22.69 -0.99 -3.29
C LEU A 328 22.26 0.48 -3.24
N LEU A 329 21.31 0.81 -2.38
CA LEU A 329 20.85 2.18 -2.11
C LEU A 329 21.44 2.72 -0.82
N VAL A 330 21.38 1.94 0.26
CA VAL A 330 21.81 2.35 1.60
C VAL A 330 22.61 1.22 2.22
N GLU A 331 23.79 1.53 2.78
CA GLU A 331 24.57 0.57 3.57
C GLU A 331 23.94 0.31 4.94
N GLY A 332 24.21 -0.87 5.50
CA GLY A 332 23.76 -1.24 6.85
C GLY A 332 24.30 -0.30 7.94
N ARG A 333 23.56 -0.25 9.05
CA ARG A 333 24.00 0.38 10.29
C ARG A 333 25.16 -0.46 10.84
N ARG A 334 26.29 0.17 11.15
CA ARG A 334 27.44 -0.49 11.80
C ARG A 334 27.13 -0.87 13.24
#